data_AF-A0A671SLB8-F1
#
_entry.id   AF-A0A671SLB8-F1
#
_cell.length_a   1.000
_cell.length_b   1.000
_cell.length_c   1.000
_cell.angle_alpha   90.00
_cell.angle_beta   90.00
_cell.angle_gamma   90.00
#
_symmetry.space_group_name_H-M   'P 1'
#
loop_
_entity.id
_entity.type
_entity.pdbx_description
1 polymer ?
#
loop_
_entity_poly.entity_id
_entity_poly.type
_entity_poly.pdbx_seq_one_letter_code
_entity_poly.pdbx_strand_id
1 'polypeptide(L)'
;MMRSILIVAILLSIAAAYYIYLPLPSTISEPWKLMFMDSILRGVIDLLTFRESHDLGLSRPFDIAKYAASWDEIKGPQSSPAIRVTETSFGGVQAQVFESTAADQEPHLKRGVVYFHGGGWTLGSGKMQTYYLQCWSMAEELDAVVISIEYRLAPEARFPDQYNEAVQASKHILTAEVLSQYSIDPKRVAVSGDSAGANLAAAVAQQV
;
A
#
# COMPACT_ATOMS: atom_id res chain seq x y z
N MET A 1 -31.93 2.08 35.98
CA MET A 1 -31.20 2.67 34.84
C MET A 1 -29.69 2.41 34.92
N MET A 2 -28.98 2.90 35.95
CA MET A 2 -27.51 2.77 36.06
C MET A 2 -26.98 1.32 36.15
N ARG A 3 -27.69 0.42 36.86
CA ARG A 3 -27.32 -1.01 36.96
C ARG A 3 -27.44 -1.76 35.62
N SER A 4 -28.46 -1.44 34.83
CA SER A 4 -28.67 -2.07 33.51
C SER A 4 -27.61 -1.65 32.50
N ILE A 5 -27.21 -0.36 32.51
CA ILE A 5 -26.12 0.15 31.68
C ILE A 5 -24.79 -0.54 32.04
N LEU A 6 -24.51 -0.71 33.33
CA LEU A 6 -23.30 -1.38 33.79
C LEU A 6 -23.23 -2.85 33.32
N ILE A 7 -24.35 -3.58 33.39
CA ILE A 7 -24.42 -4.97 32.93
C ILE A 7 -24.16 -5.06 31.42
N VAL A 8 -24.80 -4.19 30.63
CA VAL A 8 -24.59 -4.16 29.16
C VAL A 8 -23.13 -3.85 28.82
N ALA A 9 -22.52 -2.86 29.49
CA ALA A 9 -21.12 -2.51 29.26
C ALA A 9 -20.17 -3.69 29.56
N ILE A 10 -20.43 -4.43 30.65
CA ILE A 10 -19.64 -5.64 31.01
C ILE A 10 -19.78 -6.71 29.94
N LEU A 11 -21.01 -7.01 29.49
CA LEU A 11 -21.26 -8.03 28.48
C LEU A 11 -20.60 -7.68 27.13
N LEU A 12 -20.71 -6.42 26.70
CA LEU A 12 -20.04 -5.95 25.48
C LEU A 12 -18.51 -6.03 25.60
N SER A 13 -17.96 -5.72 26.77
CA SER A 13 -16.52 -5.81 27.02
C SER A 13 -16.03 -7.26 26.97
N ILE A 14 -16.80 -8.21 27.53
CA ILE A 14 -16.48 -9.64 27.47
C ILE A 14 -16.56 -10.14 26.02
N ALA A 15 -17.59 -9.75 25.28
CA ALA A 15 -17.73 -10.12 23.87
C ALA A 15 -16.58 -9.58 23.01
N ALA A 16 -16.20 -8.31 23.21
CA ALA A 16 -15.06 -7.69 22.52
C ALA A 16 -13.74 -8.39 22.89
N ALA A 17 -13.50 -8.66 24.17
CA ALA A 17 -12.31 -9.38 24.62
C ALA A 17 -12.23 -10.79 24.02
N TYR A 18 -13.35 -11.50 23.96
CA TYR A 18 -13.45 -12.81 23.33
C TYR A 18 -13.16 -12.75 21.82
N TYR A 19 -13.69 -11.74 21.13
CA TYR A 19 -13.48 -11.56 19.69
C TYR A 19 -12.03 -11.18 19.33
N ILE A 20 -11.38 -10.40 20.18
CA ILE A 20 -9.96 -10.04 20.04
C ILE A 20 -9.06 -11.23 20.35
N TYR A 21 -9.43 -12.04 21.34
CA TYR A 21 -8.61 -13.14 21.80
C TYR A 21 -8.42 -14.22 20.73
N LEU A 22 -7.18 -14.38 20.28
CA LEU A 22 -6.73 -15.48 19.44
C LEU A 22 -5.56 -16.16 20.17
N PRO A 23 -5.61 -17.47 20.46
CA PRO A 23 -4.52 -18.16 21.12
C PRO A 23 -3.30 -18.21 20.20
N LEU A 24 -2.26 -17.46 20.56
CA LEU A 24 -1.01 -17.35 19.81
C LEU A 24 0.13 -18.09 20.52
N PRO A 25 1.13 -18.60 19.77
CA PRO A 25 2.34 -19.18 20.37
C PRO A 25 3.06 -18.17 21.27
N SER A 26 3.64 -18.66 22.36
CA SER A 26 4.38 -17.82 23.33
C SER A 26 5.67 -17.21 22.77
N THR A 27 6.08 -17.59 21.56
CA THR A 27 7.24 -17.05 20.86
C THR A 27 6.99 -15.68 20.23
N ILE A 28 5.74 -15.21 20.15
CA ILE A 28 5.40 -13.89 19.61
C ILE A 28 5.67 -12.84 20.68
N SER A 29 6.55 -11.87 20.39
CA SER A 29 6.94 -10.82 21.35
C SER A 29 5.77 -9.93 21.79
N GLU A 30 4.86 -9.60 20.88
CA GLU A 30 3.74 -8.69 21.12
C GLU A 30 2.39 -9.30 20.68
N PRO A 31 1.92 -10.37 21.35
CA PRO A 31 0.79 -11.16 20.89
C PRO A 31 -0.53 -10.36 20.90
N TRP A 32 -0.68 -9.40 21.81
CA TRP A 32 -1.88 -8.56 21.90
C TRP A 32 -2.03 -7.60 20.72
N LYS A 33 -0.93 -7.10 20.15
CA LYS A 33 -0.98 -6.25 18.94
C LYS A 33 -1.44 -7.06 17.74
N LEU A 34 -0.91 -8.27 17.60
CA LEU A 34 -1.30 -9.18 16.53
C LEU A 34 -2.78 -9.57 16.66
N MET A 35 -3.23 -9.97 17.85
CA MET A 35 -4.64 -10.25 18.16
C MET A 35 -5.56 -9.08 17.81
N PHE A 36 -5.19 -7.86 18.21
CA PHE A 36 -5.97 -6.67 17.91
C PHE A 36 -6.04 -6.38 16.40
N MET A 37 -4.91 -6.41 15.70
CA MET A 37 -4.85 -6.21 14.25
C MET A 37 -5.67 -7.26 13.49
N ASP A 38 -5.52 -8.53 13.86
CA ASP A 38 -6.28 -9.64 13.30
C ASP A 38 -7.79 -9.50 13.57
N SER A 39 -8.19 -9.05 14.76
CA SER A 39 -9.61 -8.78 15.05
C SER A 39 -10.21 -7.68 14.16
N ILE A 40 -9.44 -6.63 13.86
CA ILE A 40 -9.85 -5.57 12.93
C ILE A 40 -9.98 -6.16 11.53
N LEU A 41 -8.97 -6.92 11.07
CA LEU A 41 -8.97 -7.50 9.73
C LEU A 41 -10.15 -8.48 9.55
N ARG A 42 -10.39 -9.36 10.53
CA ARG A 42 -11.57 -10.24 10.56
C ARG A 42 -12.86 -9.43 10.53
N GLY A 43 -12.96 -8.37 11.32
CA GLY A 43 -14.16 -7.54 11.39
C GLY A 43 -14.48 -6.89 10.05
N VAL A 44 -13.45 -6.41 9.34
CA VAL A 44 -13.59 -5.87 7.97
C VAL A 44 -13.99 -6.98 7.00
N ILE A 45 -13.35 -8.14 7.04
CA ILE A 45 -13.70 -9.27 6.16
C ILE A 45 -15.14 -9.72 6.41
N ASP A 46 -15.55 -9.89 7.66
CA ASP A 46 -16.90 -10.29 8.04
C ASP A 46 -17.92 -9.24 7.60
N LEU A 47 -17.61 -7.94 7.70
CA LEU A 47 -18.44 -6.86 7.17
C LEU A 47 -18.55 -6.92 5.64
N LEU A 48 -17.44 -7.10 4.93
CA LEU A 48 -17.40 -7.16 3.47
C LEU A 48 -18.07 -8.43 2.94
N THR A 49 -17.97 -9.54 3.66
CA THR A 49 -18.53 -10.85 3.28
C THR A 49 -19.88 -11.12 3.93
N PHE A 50 -20.43 -10.18 4.70
CA PHE A 50 -21.70 -10.33 5.41
C PHE A 50 -22.79 -10.75 4.43
N ARG A 51 -23.14 -12.03 4.48
CA ARG A 51 -23.87 -12.73 3.43
C ARG A 51 -25.29 -12.20 3.25
N GLU A 52 -25.91 -11.70 4.32
CA GLU A 52 -27.26 -11.14 4.28
C GLU A 52 -27.35 -9.78 3.57
N SER A 53 -26.31 -8.93 3.57
CA SER A 53 -26.37 -7.67 2.79
C SER A 53 -26.31 -7.90 1.29
N HIS A 54 -25.66 -9.00 0.87
CA HIS A 54 -25.53 -9.42 -0.54
C HIS A 54 -26.82 -10.02 -1.06
N ASP A 55 -27.47 -10.89 -0.27
CA ASP A 55 -28.75 -11.51 -0.63
C ASP A 55 -29.94 -10.52 -0.57
N LEU A 56 -29.84 -9.45 0.22
CA LEU A 56 -30.83 -8.36 0.30
C LEU A 56 -30.59 -7.20 -0.68
N GLY A 57 -29.50 -7.25 -1.47
CA GLY A 57 -29.20 -6.24 -2.49
C GLY A 57 -28.86 -4.84 -1.95
N LEU A 58 -28.44 -4.73 -0.69
CA LEU A 58 -28.25 -3.43 -0.01
C LEU A 58 -26.92 -2.75 -0.35
N SER A 59 -25.89 -3.50 -0.75
CA SER A 59 -24.63 -2.96 -1.32
C SER A 59 -23.81 -4.09 -1.97
N ARG A 60 -22.99 -3.78 -2.98
CA ARG A 60 -21.99 -4.76 -3.47
C ARG A 60 -20.79 -4.75 -2.50
N PRO A 61 -20.12 -5.89 -2.26
CA PRO A 61 -18.96 -5.94 -1.35
C PRO A 61 -17.89 -4.91 -1.70
N PHE A 62 -17.72 -4.65 -2.99
CA PHE A 62 -16.80 -3.65 -3.52
C PHE A 62 -17.17 -2.20 -3.20
N ASP A 63 -18.44 -1.89 -2.99
CA ASP A 63 -18.88 -0.51 -2.74
C ASP A 63 -18.48 -0.05 -1.34
N ILE A 64 -18.51 -0.94 -0.34
CA ILE A 64 -18.05 -0.63 1.02
C ILE A 64 -16.54 -0.43 1.05
N ALA A 65 -15.78 -1.30 0.38
CA ALA A 65 -14.33 -1.17 0.31
C ALA A 65 -13.90 0.09 -0.49
N LYS A 66 -14.61 0.41 -1.59
CA LYS A 66 -14.43 1.68 -2.33
C LYS A 66 -14.78 2.88 -1.48
N TYR A 67 -15.90 2.81 -0.75
CA TYR A 67 -16.31 3.87 0.15
C TYR A 67 -15.24 4.12 1.21
N ALA A 68 -14.77 3.07 1.91
CA ALA A 68 -13.70 3.18 2.90
C ALA A 68 -12.40 3.76 2.29
N ALA A 69 -11.99 3.28 1.11
CA ALA A 69 -10.81 3.81 0.40
C ALA A 69 -10.97 5.28 -0.03
N SER A 70 -12.20 5.74 -0.29
CA SER A 70 -12.46 7.14 -0.67
C SER A 70 -12.30 8.15 0.47
N TRP A 71 -12.19 7.69 1.72
CA TRP A 71 -11.83 8.57 2.85
C TRP A 71 -10.34 8.91 2.87
N ASP A 72 -9.53 8.18 2.11
CA ASP A 72 -8.11 8.52 1.96
C ASP A 72 -7.97 9.71 1.00
N GLU A 73 -7.23 10.72 1.44
CA GLU A 73 -7.05 11.94 0.67
C GLU A 73 -6.14 11.66 -0.53
N ILE A 74 -6.56 12.07 -1.74
CA ILE A 74 -5.71 12.00 -2.92
C ILE A 74 -4.76 13.20 -2.94
N LYS A 75 -3.46 12.93 -2.80
CA LYS A 75 -2.39 13.93 -2.87
C LYS A 75 -1.94 14.13 -4.31
N GLY A 76 -1.99 15.38 -4.76
CA GLY A 76 -1.24 15.80 -5.94
C GLY A 76 0.27 15.82 -5.65
N PRO A 77 1.12 15.92 -6.69
CA PRO A 77 2.56 16.03 -6.49
C PRO A 77 2.88 17.32 -5.73
N GLN A 78 3.35 17.18 -4.49
CA GLN A 78 3.83 18.28 -3.68
C GLN A 78 5.32 18.09 -3.45
N SER A 79 6.13 19.12 -3.66
CA SER A 79 7.57 19.05 -3.39
C SER A 79 7.92 19.86 -2.15
N SER A 80 8.95 19.42 -1.44
CA SER A 80 9.60 20.14 -0.34
C SER A 80 11.08 20.38 -0.69
N PRO A 81 11.83 21.14 0.12
CA PRO A 81 13.27 21.25 -0.07
C PRO A 81 14.02 19.91 0.01
N ALA A 82 13.48 18.93 0.74
CA ALA A 82 14.11 17.62 0.95
C ALA A 82 13.65 16.54 -0.02
N ILE A 83 12.45 16.69 -0.62
CA ILE A 83 11.86 15.69 -1.52
C ILE A 83 11.21 16.39 -2.71
N ARG A 84 11.63 16.03 -3.92
CA ARG A 84 10.97 16.41 -5.17
C ARG A 84 10.01 15.31 -5.59
N VAL A 85 8.76 15.67 -5.84
CA VAL A 85 7.73 14.74 -6.33
C VAL A 85 7.30 15.13 -7.74
N THR A 86 7.37 14.19 -8.67
CA THR A 86 6.96 14.37 -10.07
C THR A 86 6.06 13.23 -10.53
N GLU A 87 5.24 13.50 -11.55
CA GLU A 87 4.44 12.46 -12.22
C GLU A 87 4.99 12.23 -13.62
N THR A 88 5.18 10.97 -13.99
CA THR A 88 5.67 10.56 -15.31
C THR A 88 5.16 9.15 -15.63
N SER A 89 5.59 8.58 -16.75
CA SER A 89 5.30 7.19 -17.10
C SER A 89 6.58 6.40 -17.35
N PHE A 90 6.58 5.12 -16.99
CA PHE A 90 7.64 4.18 -17.32
C PHE A 90 7.08 3.02 -18.12
N GLY A 91 7.57 2.85 -19.35
CA GLY A 91 7.02 1.85 -20.27
C GLY A 91 5.53 2.08 -20.53
N GLY A 92 5.04 3.32 -20.53
CA GLY A 92 3.63 3.65 -20.72
C GLY A 92 2.73 3.44 -19.49
N VAL A 93 3.29 3.01 -18.35
CA VAL A 93 2.57 2.91 -17.07
C VAL A 93 2.83 4.16 -16.24
N GLN A 94 1.78 4.80 -15.73
CA GLN A 94 1.91 6.02 -14.93
C GLN A 94 2.61 5.74 -13.60
N ALA A 95 3.31 6.74 -13.07
CA ALA A 95 4.01 6.65 -11.80
C ALA A 95 4.18 8.02 -11.14
N GLN A 96 4.25 8.01 -9.80
CA GLN A 96 4.78 9.13 -9.02
C GLN A 96 6.22 8.84 -8.60
N VAL A 97 7.12 9.79 -8.83
CA VAL A 97 8.54 9.67 -8.48
C VAL A 97 8.84 10.62 -7.32
N PHE A 98 9.34 10.06 -6.23
CA PHE A 98 9.78 10.75 -5.03
C PHE A 98 11.30 10.71 -5.00
N GLU A 99 11.93 11.85 -5.22
CA GLU A 99 13.38 11.97 -5.25
C GLU A 99 13.85 12.70 -3.99
N SER A 100 14.70 12.06 -3.19
CA SER A 100 15.47 12.78 -2.16
C SER A 100 16.28 13.90 -2.81
N THR A 101 16.15 15.13 -2.32
CA THR A 101 16.87 16.33 -2.77
C THR A 101 17.65 17.00 -1.63
N ALA A 102 17.93 16.26 -0.55
CA ALA A 102 18.65 16.78 0.62
C ALA A 102 19.87 17.63 0.19
N ALA A 103 19.82 18.92 0.53
CA ALA A 103 20.58 20.00 -0.11
C ALA A 103 22.09 19.98 0.15
N ASP A 104 22.57 19.15 1.08
CA ASP A 104 23.96 19.13 1.56
C ASP A 104 24.75 17.89 1.11
N GLN A 105 24.22 17.11 0.16
CA GLN A 105 24.91 15.92 -0.34
C GLN A 105 25.64 16.19 -1.66
N GLU A 106 26.94 15.87 -1.68
CA GLU A 106 27.72 15.79 -2.91
C GLU A 106 27.00 14.90 -3.94
N PRO A 107 27.14 15.19 -5.25
CA PRO A 107 26.54 14.37 -6.30
C PRO A 107 26.95 12.91 -6.15
N HIS A 108 26.00 12.04 -5.85
CA HIS A 108 26.22 10.61 -5.69
C HIS A 108 25.04 9.82 -6.24
N LEU A 109 25.27 8.55 -6.53
CA LEU A 109 24.20 7.66 -6.98
C LEU A 109 23.32 7.24 -5.80
N LYS A 110 22.01 7.36 -5.95
CA LYS A 110 20.99 7.04 -4.94
C LYS A 110 20.50 5.61 -5.05
N ARG A 111 19.84 5.13 -4.00
CA ARG A 111 19.09 3.86 -4.06
C ARG A 111 17.85 4.06 -4.93
N GLY A 112 17.45 3.04 -5.67
CA GLY A 112 16.19 3.01 -6.40
C GLY A 112 15.19 2.08 -5.72
N VAL A 113 13.93 2.49 -5.58
CA VAL A 113 12.86 1.61 -5.11
C VAL A 113 11.69 1.69 -6.07
N VAL A 114 11.30 0.58 -6.67
CA VAL A 114 10.04 0.48 -7.42
C VAL A 114 8.96 0.00 -6.46
N TYR A 115 7.95 0.83 -6.23
CA TYR A 115 6.88 0.57 -5.26
C TYR A 115 5.56 0.24 -5.96
N PHE A 116 4.85 -0.78 -5.46
CA PHE A 116 3.51 -1.15 -5.90
C PHE A 116 2.55 -1.07 -4.71
N HIS A 117 1.52 -0.24 -4.83
CA HIS A 117 0.51 -0.09 -3.77
C HIS A 117 -0.38 -1.33 -3.64
N GLY A 118 -0.95 -1.56 -2.47
CA GLY A 118 -1.95 -2.60 -2.19
C GLY A 118 -3.37 -2.26 -2.69
N GLY A 119 -4.37 -2.96 -2.18
CA GLY A 119 -5.80 -2.75 -2.56
C GLY A 119 -6.42 -3.86 -3.40
N GLY A 120 -5.91 -5.09 -3.31
CA GLY A 120 -6.52 -6.27 -3.95
C GLY A 120 -6.59 -6.18 -5.48
N TRP A 121 -5.70 -5.40 -6.11
CA TRP A 121 -5.71 -5.07 -7.54
C TRP A 121 -6.98 -4.36 -8.05
N THR A 122 -7.79 -3.83 -7.14
CA THR A 122 -9.13 -3.28 -7.44
C THR A 122 -9.33 -1.89 -6.86
N LEU A 123 -8.49 -1.53 -5.89
CA LEU A 123 -8.50 -0.31 -5.11
C LEU A 123 -7.06 0.15 -4.96
N GLY A 124 -6.88 1.38 -4.49
CA GLY A 124 -5.57 1.94 -4.26
C GLY A 124 -5.13 2.87 -5.37
N SER A 125 -4.25 3.78 -5.00
CA SER A 125 -3.42 4.58 -5.88
C SER A 125 -2.22 5.02 -5.06
N GLY A 126 -1.04 5.13 -5.64
CA GLY A 126 0.12 5.73 -4.98
C GLY A 126 -0.12 7.18 -4.54
N LYS A 127 -1.15 7.82 -5.11
CA LYS A 127 -1.60 9.16 -4.72
C LYS A 127 -2.42 9.20 -3.43
N MET A 128 -2.93 8.07 -2.94
CA MET A 128 -3.64 8.03 -1.65
C MET A 128 -2.67 8.41 -0.53
N GLN A 129 -3.10 9.24 0.42
CA GLN A 129 -2.21 9.82 1.44
C GLN A 129 -1.42 8.75 2.20
N THR A 130 -2.02 7.60 2.50
CA THR A 130 -1.32 6.49 3.14
C THR A 130 -0.10 6.01 2.33
N TYR A 131 -0.29 5.71 1.06
CA TYR A 131 0.79 5.27 0.16
C TYR A 131 1.75 6.41 -0.20
N TYR A 132 1.24 7.62 -0.39
CA TYR A 132 2.02 8.81 -0.69
C TYR A 132 3.02 9.11 0.45
N LEU A 133 2.55 9.13 1.70
CA LEU A 133 3.40 9.38 2.87
C LEU A 133 4.40 8.24 3.09
N GLN A 134 4.02 7.00 2.80
CA GLN A 134 4.93 5.87 2.86
C GLN A 134 6.08 5.99 1.84
N CYS A 135 5.77 6.33 0.58
CA CYS A 135 6.78 6.58 -0.46
C CYS A 135 7.66 7.78 -0.12
N TRP A 136 7.06 8.83 0.44
CA TRP A 136 7.79 10.03 0.90
C TRP A 136 8.80 9.70 2.00
N SER A 137 8.35 9.09 3.10
CA SER A 137 9.21 8.72 4.23
C SER A 137 10.30 7.74 3.77
N MET A 138 9.97 6.80 2.88
CA MET A 138 10.96 5.90 2.29
C MET A 138 12.02 6.63 1.47
N ALA A 139 11.64 7.61 0.64
CA ALA A 139 12.58 8.41 -0.14
C ALA A 139 13.51 9.24 0.76
N GLU A 140 12.96 9.82 1.82
CA GLU A 140 13.70 10.65 2.79
C GLU A 140 14.64 9.83 3.66
N GLU A 141 14.16 8.75 4.28
CA GLU A 141 14.92 7.95 5.24
C GLU A 141 16.01 7.10 4.58
N LEU A 142 15.81 6.66 3.33
CA LEU A 142 16.77 5.81 2.61
C LEU A 142 17.73 6.58 1.70
N ASP A 143 17.51 7.89 1.57
CA ASP A 143 18.10 8.73 0.54
C ASP A 143 18.00 8.07 -0.84
N ALA A 144 16.75 7.89 -1.26
CA ALA A 144 16.38 7.09 -2.41
C ALA A 144 15.54 7.87 -3.42
N VAL A 145 15.46 7.29 -4.62
CA VAL A 145 14.43 7.59 -5.60
C VAL A 145 13.39 6.48 -5.52
N VAL A 146 12.20 6.82 -5.04
CA VAL A 146 11.06 5.90 -4.94
C VAL A 146 10.11 6.15 -6.10
N ILE A 147 9.82 5.12 -6.89
CA ILE A 147 8.95 5.18 -8.07
C ILE A 147 7.70 4.36 -7.77
N SER A 148 6.62 5.04 -7.39
CA SER A 148 5.32 4.41 -7.11
C SER A 148 4.55 4.20 -8.40
N ILE A 149 4.31 2.95 -8.77
CA ILE A 149 3.65 2.55 -10.01
C ILE A 149 2.12 2.59 -9.87
N GLU A 150 1.46 3.30 -10.79
CA GLU A 150 0.00 3.35 -10.94
C GLU A 150 -0.45 2.29 -11.96
N TYR A 151 -0.39 1.02 -11.55
CA TYR A 151 -0.88 -0.09 -12.38
C TYR A 151 -2.42 -0.05 -12.47
N ARG A 152 -2.99 -0.52 -13.59
CA ARG A 152 -4.45 -0.47 -13.79
C ARG A 152 -5.18 -1.41 -12.83
N LEU A 153 -6.39 -1.03 -12.43
CA LEU A 153 -7.19 -1.80 -11.47
C LEU A 153 -8.29 -2.60 -12.18
N ALA A 154 -8.71 -3.68 -11.53
CA ALA A 154 -9.92 -4.40 -11.89
C ALA A 154 -11.17 -3.60 -11.48
N PRO A 155 -12.27 -3.71 -12.26
CA PRO A 155 -12.51 -4.68 -13.32
C PRO A 155 -11.96 -4.32 -14.71
N GLU A 156 -11.47 -3.09 -14.94
CA GLU A 156 -11.05 -2.56 -16.24
C GLU A 156 -9.78 -3.22 -16.77
N ALA A 157 -8.84 -3.54 -15.89
CA ALA A 157 -7.69 -4.40 -16.16
C ALA A 157 -7.75 -5.63 -15.26
N ARG A 158 -7.52 -6.81 -15.81
CA ARG A 158 -7.56 -8.07 -15.04
C ARG A 158 -6.26 -8.80 -15.23
N PHE A 159 -5.96 -9.73 -14.32
CA PHE A 159 -4.80 -10.58 -14.47
C PHE A 159 -4.75 -11.21 -15.89
N PRO A 160 -3.62 -11.11 -16.61
CA PRO A 160 -2.29 -10.71 -16.14
C PRO A 160 -1.90 -9.23 -16.39
N ASP A 161 -2.83 -8.34 -16.74
CA ASP A 161 -2.52 -6.95 -17.13
C ASP A 161 -1.71 -6.20 -16.07
N GLN A 162 -2.12 -6.24 -14.80
CA GLN A 162 -1.40 -5.58 -13.69
C GLN A 162 0.04 -6.07 -13.54
N TYR A 163 0.21 -7.40 -13.68
CA TYR A 163 1.52 -8.02 -13.61
C TYR A 163 2.40 -7.62 -14.79
N ASN A 164 1.84 -7.61 -16.00
CA ASN A 164 2.56 -7.20 -17.21
C ASN A 164 3.00 -5.73 -17.10
N GLU A 165 2.14 -4.84 -16.60
CA GLU A 165 2.47 -3.44 -16.36
C GLU A 165 3.56 -3.28 -15.31
N ALA A 166 3.46 -4.00 -14.19
CA ALA A 166 4.48 -3.98 -13.15
C ALA A 166 5.86 -4.41 -13.68
N VAL A 167 5.93 -5.49 -14.46
CA VAL A 167 7.16 -5.98 -15.10
C VAL A 167 7.67 -4.99 -16.15
N GLN A 168 6.80 -4.48 -17.01
CA GLN A 168 7.14 -3.54 -18.08
C GLN A 168 7.71 -2.23 -17.53
N ALA A 169 7.04 -1.64 -16.54
CA ALA A 169 7.51 -0.43 -15.87
C ALA A 169 8.87 -0.67 -15.21
N SER A 170 9.03 -1.78 -14.48
CA SER A 170 10.29 -2.12 -13.79
C SER A 170 11.44 -2.30 -14.76
N LYS A 171 11.22 -2.99 -15.89
CA LYS A 171 12.24 -3.15 -16.94
C LYS A 171 12.62 -1.81 -17.57
N HIS A 172 11.65 -0.92 -17.78
CA HIS A 172 11.92 0.41 -18.31
C HIS A 172 12.72 1.28 -17.32
N ILE A 173 12.41 1.18 -16.02
CA ILE A 173 13.13 1.89 -14.95
C ILE A 173 14.60 1.48 -14.88
N LEU A 174 14.91 0.21 -15.15
CA LEU A 174 16.28 -0.31 -15.13
C LEU A 174 17.08 -0.01 -16.40
N THR A 175 16.51 0.70 -17.37
CA THR A 175 17.28 1.15 -18.53
C THR A 175 18.35 2.16 -18.10
N ALA A 176 19.50 2.16 -18.79
CA ALA A 176 20.58 3.09 -18.48
C ALA A 176 20.15 4.57 -18.55
N GLU A 177 19.23 4.89 -19.46
CA GLU A 177 18.65 6.22 -19.61
C GLU A 177 17.93 6.65 -18.32
N VAL A 178 16.96 5.87 -17.86
CA VAL A 178 16.18 6.20 -16.65
C VAL A 178 17.07 6.20 -15.40
N LEU A 179 17.95 5.21 -15.25
CA LEU A 179 18.88 5.17 -14.11
C LEU A 179 19.78 6.40 -14.06
N SER A 180 20.28 6.86 -15.21
CA SER A 180 21.10 8.08 -15.29
C SER A 180 20.29 9.35 -14.99
N GLN A 181 19.07 9.45 -15.51
CA GLN A 181 18.18 10.60 -15.32
C GLN A 181 17.92 10.87 -13.84
N TYR A 182 17.69 9.80 -13.06
CA TYR A 182 17.39 9.90 -11.63
C TYR A 182 18.62 9.68 -10.73
N SER A 183 19.81 9.54 -11.31
CA SER A 183 21.04 9.22 -10.58
C SER A 183 20.90 7.98 -9.69
N ILE A 184 20.19 6.94 -10.16
CA ILE A 184 20.00 5.69 -9.44
C ILE A 184 21.21 4.78 -9.66
N ASP A 185 21.73 4.21 -8.58
CA ASP A 185 22.78 3.20 -8.63
C ASP A 185 22.19 1.87 -9.16
N PRO A 186 22.64 1.36 -10.32
CA PRO A 186 22.15 0.10 -10.89
C PRO A 186 22.35 -1.10 -9.96
N LYS A 187 23.28 -1.02 -8.99
CA LYS A 187 23.56 -2.09 -8.03
C LYS A 187 22.72 -1.99 -6.75
N ARG A 188 21.92 -0.94 -6.59
CA ARG A 188 21.09 -0.69 -5.39
C ARG A 188 19.66 -0.34 -5.76
N VAL A 189 19.05 -1.19 -6.58
CA VAL A 189 17.62 -1.13 -6.90
C VAL A 189 16.87 -2.23 -6.16
N ALA A 190 15.75 -1.87 -5.53
CA ALA A 190 14.84 -2.80 -4.86
C ALA A 190 13.42 -2.66 -5.41
N VAL A 191 12.62 -3.70 -5.22
CA VAL A 191 11.16 -3.66 -5.40
C VAL A 191 10.48 -3.76 -4.05
N SER A 192 9.36 -3.08 -3.88
CA SER A 192 8.61 -3.01 -2.63
C SER A 192 7.10 -2.91 -2.89
N GLY A 193 6.30 -3.25 -1.90
CA GLY A 193 4.85 -3.13 -1.95
C GLY A 193 4.18 -3.77 -0.75
N ASP A 194 2.90 -3.49 -0.56
CA ASP A 194 2.05 -4.07 0.49
C ASP A 194 0.91 -4.90 -0.11
N SER A 195 0.48 -5.96 0.59
CA SER A 195 -0.70 -6.74 0.19
C SER A 195 -0.64 -7.22 -1.28
N ALA A 196 -1.61 -6.83 -2.11
CA ALA A 196 -1.63 -7.09 -3.56
C ALA A 196 -0.42 -6.50 -4.30
N GLY A 197 0.09 -5.35 -3.86
CA GLY A 197 1.32 -4.75 -4.38
C GLY A 197 2.57 -5.55 -4.00
N ALA A 198 2.61 -6.13 -2.79
CA ALA A 198 3.69 -7.04 -2.38
C ALA A 198 3.73 -8.30 -3.25
N ASN A 199 2.57 -8.81 -3.65
CA ASN A 199 2.47 -9.92 -4.61
C ASN A 199 3.09 -9.53 -5.97
N LEU A 200 2.77 -8.33 -6.50
CA LEU A 200 3.38 -7.82 -7.72
C LEU A 200 4.90 -7.64 -7.57
N ALA A 201 5.37 -7.05 -6.46
CA ALA A 201 6.78 -6.87 -6.17
C ALA A 201 7.54 -8.21 -6.16
N ALA A 202 7.00 -9.22 -5.47
CA ALA A 202 7.59 -10.57 -5.42
C ALA A 202 7.60 -11.26 -6.79
N ALA A 203 6.60 -11.00 -7.64
CA ALA A 203 6.55 -11.53 -9.00
C ALA A 203 7.58 -10.82 -9.90
N VAL A 204 7.69 -9.50 -9.82
CA VAL A 204 8.68 -8.69 -10.57
C VAL A 204 10.10 -9.09 -10.21
N ALA A 205 10.40 -9.30 -8.91
CA ALA A 205 11.73 -9.71 -8.45
C ALA A 205 12.22 -11.03 -9.07
N GLN A 206 11.32 -11.87 -9.57
CA GLN A 206 11.66 -13.13 -10.24
C GLN A 206 11.90 -12.98 -11.75
N GLN A 207 11.56 -11.82 -12.32
CA GLN A 207 11.54 -11.58 -13.77
C GLN A 207 12.60 -10.60 -14.26
N VAL A 208 13.19 -9.85 -13.33
CA VAL A 208 13.98 -8.65 -13.60
C VAL A 208 15.30 -8.70 -12.85
#